data_AF-A0A7W6CHF5-F1
#
_entry.id   AF-A0A7W6CHF5-F1
#
_cell.length_a   1.000
_cell.length_b   1.000
_cell.length_c   1.000
_cell.angle_alpha   90.00
_cell.angle_beta   90.00
_cell.angle_gamma   90.00
#
_symmetry.space_group_name_H-M   'P 1'
#
loop_
_entity.id
_entity.type
_entity.pdbx_description
1 polymer ?
#
loop_
_entity_poly.entity_id
_entity_poly.type
_entity_poly.pdbx_seq_one_letter_code
_entity_poly.pdbx_strand_id
1 'polypeptide(L)'
;MAARTGAEYKAGLKDDRVVYLGDGKVDVANDPRLAGSIDGMAGYFDWQHTYADECLIPDPERSGEKMNVSLMLPKNAEDLAIRHRGLERLSRYSNGMLGRTPDYVNVVLSGHTARADIWARGKPEGYERLKKFHREVIEGDLSMTHTIVHANIDKSVGDLAGMNTDLTLRVVGRNENGIIVRGGKVLATLGPLADELYVYSSAPIPSGGEDYALIFSIPVNTKGVIQICRDHYGTGASVQDAPFSSRFDEQDAFVIFDDVEVPYERVFCEGDLNVYNNLNQGVSPGNTLQQTAIRAMVKLEFAYDLCSSILKVSNSLARPDAAEMLGEIHAYLTLTRSAIVAAEARAHDWGAGAFFPHRDLSVLRCVMPGWMTRVNQIIRAIGSHNLLCTPSLALFENPEIGDVLRKYLPGAAGMSAEQRASIMRTAWDFAGSALGSRIELYEMFYLTSQGRARIGDHMVAQRDGEWGQVREFLAKSGAMPNVDWK
;
A
#
# COMPACT_ATOMS: atom_id res chain seq x y z
N MET A 1 -20.39 10.34 15.29
CA MET A 1 -20.21 9.35 14.19
C MET A 1 -18.84 9.65 13.60
N ALA A 2 -17.89 8.71 13.69
CA ALA A 2 -16.51 8.96 13.26
C ALA A 2 -16.16 8.31 11.90
N ALA A 3 -16.81 7.21 11.49
CA ALA A 3 -16.55 6.55 10.20
C ALA A 3 -17.35 7.18 9.04
N ARG A 4 -16.68 7.64 7.98
CA ARG A 4 -17.30 8.28 6.79
C ARG A 4 -17.98 7.25 5.89
N THR A 5 -19.06 7.67 5.26
CA THR A 5 -19.71 6.98 4.13
C THR A 5 -19.04 7.37 2.81
N GLY A 6 -19.28 6.58 1.75
CA GLY A 6 -18.81 6.91 0.41
C GLY A 6 -19.34 8.24 -0.10
N ALA A 7 -20.57 8.61 0.26
CA ALA A 7 -21.16 9.90 -0.08
C ALA A 7 -20.44 11.08 0.60
N GLU A 8 -20.13 10.95 1.88
CA GLU A 8 -19.36 11.95 2.63
C GLU A 8 -17.94 12.07 2.09
N TYR A 9 -17.28 10.95 1.76
CA TYR A 9 -15.98 10.93 1.07
C TYR A 9 -16.01 11.76 -0.23
N LYS A 10 -16.94 11.44 -1.15
CA LYS A 10 -17.08 12.17 -2.42
C LYS A 10 -17.35 13.66 -2.23
N ALA A 11 -18.14 14.02 -1.22
CA ALA A 11 -18.42 15.42 -0.92
C ALA A 11 -17.15 16.19 -0.52
N GLY A 12 -16.21 15.56 0.18
CA GLY A 12 -14.95 16.16 0.59
C GLY A 12 -13.95 16.40 -0.55
N LEU A 13 -14.13 15.74 -1.71
CA LEU A 13 -13.28 15.97 -2.88
C LEU A 13 -13.60 17.28 -3.62
N LYS A 14 -14.71 17.94 -3.27
CA LYS A 14 -15.13 19.22 -3.87
C LYS A 14 -14.40 20.37 -3.20
N ASP A 15 -13.17 20.61 -3.64
CA ASP A 15 -12.31 21.67 -3.13
C ASP A 15 -11.41 22.29 -4.22
N ASP A 16 -10.50 23.17 -3.82
CA ASP A 16 -9.62 23.92 -4.73
C ASP A 16 -8.29 23.21 -5.03
N ARG A 17 -8.20 21.88 -4.85
CA ARG A 17 -6.95 21.12 -5.10
C ARG A 17 -6.41 21.35 -6.52
N VAL A 18 -5.09 21.41 -6.65
CA VAL A 18 -4.42 21.62 -7.92
C VAL A 18 -3.85 20.30 -8.44
N VAL A 19 -4.58 19.68 -9.36
CA VAL A 19 -4.23 18.41 -9.99
C VAL A 19 -4.15 18.58 -11.50
N TYR A 20 -3.09 18.06 -12.10
CA TYR A 20 -2.92 17.99 -13.56
C TYR A 20 -3.02 16.55 -14.02
N LEU A 21 -3.78 16.32 -15.09
CA LEU A 21 -3.94 15.02 -15.72
C LEU A 21 -4.08 15.18 -17.25
N GLY A 22 -3.16 14.56 -17.98
CA GLY A 22 -3.11 14.66 -19.44
C GLY A 22 -2.65 16.06 -19.88
N ASP A 23 -3.54 16.79 -20.53
CA ASP A 23 -3.26 18.06 -21.20
C ASP A 23 -3.52 19.31 -20.33
N GLY A 24 -4.00 19.16 -19.09
CA GLY A 24 -4.29 20.32 -18.25
C GLY A 24 -4.67 20.03 -16.80
N LYS A 25 -5.01 21.12 -16.11
CA LYS A 25 -5.58 21.09 -14.75
C LYS A 25 -6.99 20.48 -14.80
N VAL A 26 -7.33 19.65 -13.83
CA VAL A 26 -8.63 18.96 -13.75
C VAL A 26 -9.38 19.29 -12.47
N ASP A 27 -10.71 19.33 -12.55
CA ASP A 27 -11.59 19.26 -11.39
C ASP A 27 -11.76 17.79 -11.00
N VAL A 28 -11.05 17.35 -9.97
CA VAL A 28 -11.03 15.93 -9.57
C VAL A 28 -12.42 15.38 -9.32
N ALA A 29 -13.27 16.12 -8.60
CA ALA A 29 -14.58 15.62 -8.19
C ALA A 29 -15.53 15.38 -9.37
N ASN A 30 -15.31 16.06 -10.49
CA ASN A 30 -16.21 16.04 -11.65
C ASN A 30 -15.54 15.55 -12.95
N ASP A 31 -14.24 15.24 -12.96
CA ASP A 31 -13.56 14.74 -14.16
C ASP A 31 -14.05 13.31 -14.49
N PRO A 32 -14.66 13.10 -15.67
CA PRO A 32 -15.25 11.80 -16.02
C PRO A 32 -14.22 10.68 -16.13
N ARG A 33 -12.93 11.00 -16.36
CA ARG A 33 -11.87 10.00 -16.39
C ARG A 33 -11.69 9.39 -14.99
N LEU A 34 -11.77 10.20 -13.94
CA LEU A 34 -11.53 9.78 -12.55
C LEU A 34 -12.76 9.20 -11.85
N ALA A 35 -13.95 9.30 -12.46
CA ALA A 35 -15.22 8.87 -11.86
C ALA A 35 -15.18 7.42 -11.33
N GLY A 36 -14.60 6.50 -12.11
CA GLY A 36 -14.45 5.10 -11.70
C GLY A 36 -13.61 4.95 -10.42
N SER A 37 -12.46 5.61 -10.36
CA SER A 37 -11.59 5.58 -9.17
C SER A 37 -12.23 6.23 -7.94
N ILE A 38 -12.98 7.32 -8.13
CA ILE A 38 -13.72 7.99 -7.06
C ILE A 38 -14.84 7.09 -6.53
N ASP A 39 -15.58 6.43 -7.43
CA ASP A 39 -16.64 5.49 -7.07
C ASP A 39 -16.08 4.24 -6.37
N GLY A 40 -14.94 3.72 -6.83
CA GLY A 40 -14.26 2.61 -6.17
C GLY A 40 -13.76 2.99 -4.77
N MET A 41 -13.20 4.18 -4.60
CA MET A 41 -12.76 4.65 -3.28
C MET A 41 -13.96 4.92 -2.35
N ALA A 42 -15.04 5.50 -2.86
CA ALA A 42 -16.28 5.66 -2.10
C ALA A 42 -16.87 4.31 -1.66
N GLY A 43 -16.83 3.30 -2.56
CA GLY A 43 -17.27 1.95 -2.23
C GLY A 43 -16.41 1.27 -1.15
N TYR A 44 -15.14 1.65 -1.00
CA TYR A 44 -14.32 1.21 0.14
C TYR A 44 -14.85 1.79 1.47
N PHE A 45 -15.24 3.06 1.48
CA PHE A 45 -15.88 3.65 2.67
C PHE A 45 -17.21 2.98 2.98
N ASP A 46 -18.05 2.67 1.99
CA ASP A 46 -19.30 1.94 2.23
C ASP A 46 -19.07 0.47 2.66
N TRP A 47 -17.95 -0.13 2.23
CA TRP A 47 -17.56 -1.49 2.62
C TRP A 47 -17.31 -1.62 4.13
N GLN A 48 -16.72 -0.61 4.76
CA GLN A 48 -16.48 -0.63 6.20
C GLN A 48 -17.78 -0.63 7.01
N HIS A 49 -18.85 -0.01 6.48
CA HIS A 49 -20.18 -0.03 7.09
C HIS A 49 -20.89 -1.36 6.86
N THR A 50 -20.71 -1.95 5.68
CA THR A 50 -21.26 -3.27 5.33
C THR A 50 -20.71 -4.37 6.26
N TYR A 51 -19.43 -4.25 6.64
CA TYR A 51 -18.76 -5.18 7.56
C TYR A 51 -18.33 -4.49 8.86
N ALA A 52 -19.20 -3.65 9.42
CA ALA A 52 -18.90 -2.81 10.59
C ALA A 52 -18.40 -3.60 11.80
N ASP A 53 -18.83 -4.85 12.00
CA ASP A 53 -18.40 -5.69 13.13
C ASP A 53 -16.93 -6.12 13.03
N GLU A 54 -16.35 -6.09 11.84
CA GLU A 54 -14.94 -6.42 11.58
C GLU A 54 -14.11 -5.16 11.35
N CYS A 55 -14.65 -4.17 10.63
CA CYS A 55 -13.91 -2.99 10.18
C CYS A 55 -13.94 -1.82 11.18
N LEU A 56 -14.92 -1.76 12.09
CA LEU A 56 -15.08 -0.67 13.04
C LEU A 56 -14.98 -1.17 14.48
N ILE A 57 -14.31 -0.40 15.32
CA ILE A 57 -14.17 -0.69 16.76
C ILE A 57 -14.65 0.49 17.61
N PRO A 58 -15.05 0.28 18.87
CA PRO A 58 -15.35 1.38 19.78
C PRO A 58 -14.18 2.35 19.89
N ASP A 59 -14.46 3.64 19.85
CA ASP A 59 -13.47 4.67 20.11
C ASP A 59 -13.17 4.73 21.62
N PRO A 60 -11.92 4.48 22.06
CA PRO A 60 -11.58 4.49 23.49
C PRO A 60 -11.64 5.89 24.12
N GLU A 61 -11.57 6.96 23.33
CA GLU A 61 -11.61 8.35 23.82
C GLU A 61 -13.03 8.95 23.77
N ARG A 62 -13.91 8.40 22.94
CA ARG A 62 -15.28 8.90 22.74
C ARG A 62 -16.32 7.80 22.90
N SER A 63 -16.89 7.71 24.10
CA SER A 63 -17.93 6.72 24.42
C SER A 63 -19.12 6.79 23.46
N GLY A 64 -19.49 5.64 22.90
CA GLY A 64 -20.59 5.52 21.94
C GLY A 64 -20.21 5.83 20.48
N GLU A 65 -18.99 6.31 20.22
CA GLU A 65 -18.46 6.45 18.86
C GLU A 65 -17.67 5.20 18.43
N LYS A 66 -17.52 5.03 17.12
CA LYS A 66 -16.71 3.98 16.51
C LYS A 66 -15.69 4.60 15.57
N MET A 67 -14.52 3.99 15.48
CA MET A 67 -13.45 4.36 14.55
C MET A 67 -13.06 3.17 13.67
N ASN A 68 -12.46 3.44 12.51
CA ASN A 68 -11.90 2.38 11.67
C ASN A 68 -10.81 1.63 12.44
N VAL A 69 -10.82 0.30 12.37
CA VAL A 69 -9.88 -0.56 13.12
C VAL A 69 -8.41 -0.28 12.81
N SER A 70 -8.11 0.21 11.60
CA SER A 70 -6.73 0.54 11.19
C SER A 70 -6.14 1.73 11.95
N LEU A 71 -6.99 2.53 12.61
CA LEU A 71 -6.59 3.67 13.43
C LEU A 71 -6.30 3.32 14.90
N MET A 72 -6.47 2.05 15.27
CA MET A 72 -6.20 1.60 16.63
C MET A 72 -4.71 1.62 16.98
N LEU A 73 -4.41 1.85 18.26
CA LEU A 73 -3.07 1.71 18.84
C LEU A 73 -3.03 0.37 19.60
N PRO A 74 -2.52 -0.74 19.02
CA PRO A 74 -2.57 -2.04 19.68
C PRO A 74 -1.66 -2.09 20.90
N LYS A 75 -2.18 -2.64 22.01
CA LYS A 75 -1.49 -2.76 23.30
C LYS A 75 -1.26 -4.20 23.74
N ASN A 76 -1.86 -5.17 23.03
CA ASN A 76 -1.78 -6.59 23.35
C ASN A 76 -2.11 -7.46 22.12
N ALA A 77 -2.05 -8.78 22.29
CA ALA A 77 -2.33 -9.74 21.23
C ALA A 77 -3.81 -9.77 20.78
N GLU A 78 -4.76 -9.44 21.66
CA GLU A 78 -6.18 -9.38 21.31
C GLU A 78 -6.46 -8.21 20.36
N ASP A 79 -5.86 -7.04 20.63
CA ASP A 79 -5.92 -5.88 19.75
C ASP A 79 -5.36 -6.22 18.36
N LEU A 80 -4.24 -6.95 18.29
CA LEU A 80 -3.66 -7.40 17.01
C LEU A 80 -4.58 -8.37 16.27
N ALA A 81 -5.24 -9.28 16.96
CA ALA A 81 -6.19 -10.20 16.36
C ALA A 81 -7.45 -9.48 15.84
N ILE A 82 -7.93 -8.45 16.56
CA ILE A 82 -9.02 -7.58 16.10
C ILE A 82 -8.59 -6.84 14.83
N ARG A 83 -7.40 -6.22 14.86
CA ARG A 83 -6.84 -5.51 13.71
C ARG A 83 -6.66 -6.41 12.50
N HIS A 84 -6.13 -7.62 12.69
CA HIS A 84 -5.95 -8.60 11.62
C HIS A 84 -7.27 -8.85 10.87
N ARG A 85 -8.34 -9.20 11.61
CA ARG A 85 -9.65 -9.50 11.01
C ARG A 85 -10.17 -8.33 10.18
N GLY A 86 -10.11 -7.12 10.70
CA GLY A 86 -10.60 -5.97 9.96
C GLY A 86 -9.71 -5.56 8.79
N LEU A 87 -8.38 -5.64 8.90
CA LEU A 87 -7.47 -5.41 7.76
C LEU A 87 -7.67 -6.45 6.64
N GLU A 88 -7.89 -7.72 7.01
CA GLU A 88 -8.23 -8.76 6.05
C GLU A 88 -9.55 -8.44 5.34
N ARG A 89 -10.59 -8.09 6.12
CA ARG A 89 -11.89 -7.72 5.57
C ARG A 89 -11.81 -6.53 4.63
N LEU A 90 -11.09 -5.47 5.01
CA LEU A 90 -10.88 -4.28 4.18
C LEU A 90 -10.14 -4.65 2.88
N SER A 91 -9.11 -5.48 2.96
CA SER A 91 -8.36 -5.92 1.77
C SER A 91 -9.22 -6.75 0.79
N ARG A 92 -10.23 -7.48 1.27
CA ARG A 92 -11.13 -8.27 0.42
C ARG A 92 -12.01 -7.41 -0.49
N TYR A 93 -12.19 -6.12 -0.19
CA TYR A 93 -12.93 -5.19 -1.07
C TYR A 93 -12.36 -5.15 -2.50
N SER A 94 -11.03 -5.06 -2.62
CA SER A 94 -10.33 -4.98 -3.90
C SER A 94 -9.54 -6.26 -4.24
N ASN A 95 -9.63 -7.29 -3.40
CA ASN A 95 -8.76 -8.47 -3.44
C ASN A 95 -7.26 -8.09 -3.50
N GLY A 96 -6.90 -7.06 -2.74
CA GLY A 96 -5.55 -6.49 -2.64
C GLY A 96 -5.10 -5.65 -3.83
N MET A 97 -5.95 -5.39 -4.83
CA MET A 97 -5.61 -4.59 -6.01
C MET A 97 -5.41 -3.11 -5.71
N LEU A 98 -6.11 -2.57 -4.71
CA LEU A 98 -5.79 -1.27 -4.13
C LEU A 98 -4.69 -1.43 -3.08
N GLY A 99 -3.60 -0.69 -3.24
CA GLY A 99 -2.42 -0.78 -2.37
C GLY A 99 -2.34 0.31 -1.30
N ARG A 100 -3.12 1.39 -1.45
CA ARG A 100 -3.06 2.61 -0.65
C ARG A 100 -4.44 3.05 -0.19
N THR A 101 -5.35 2.09 0.01
CA THR A 101 -6.57 2.32 0.77
C THR A 101 -6.25 3.00 2.12
N PRO A 102 -7.19 3.79 2.68
CA PRO A 102 -6.99 4.55 3.92
C PRO A 102 -6.34 3.75 5.06
N ASP A 103 -6.71 2.47 5.21
CA ASP A 103 -6.12 1.60 6.23
C ASP A 103 -4.59 1.49 6.18
N TYR A 104 -3.96 1.64 5.00
CA TYR A 104 -2.50 1.65 4.89
C TYR A 104 -1.88 2.84 5.64
N VAL A 105 -2.31 4.07 5.35
CA VAL A 105 -1.70 5.25 5.99
C VAL A 105 -2.22 5.41 7.42
N ASN A 106 -3.43 4.94 7.71
CA ASN A 106 -3.95 4.83 9.08
C ASN A 106 -3.04 3.98 9.97
N VAL A 107 -2.62 2.78 9.52
CA VAL A 107 -1.69 1.98 10.34
C VAL A 107 -0.35 2.68 10.49
N VAL A 108 0.16 3.38 9.46
CA VAL A 108 1.40 4.17 9.58
C VAL A 108 1.27 5.24 10.65
N LEU A 109 0.23 6.08 10.59
CA LEU A 109 -0.02 7.16 11.55
C LEU A 109 -0.23 6.61 12.96
N SER A 110 -1.02 5.55 13.12
CA SER A 110 -1.25 4.88 14.39
C SER A 110 0.05 4.32 14.97
N GLY A 111 0.90 3.72 14.13
CA GLY A 111 2.20 3.22 14.54
C GLY A 111 3.14 4.33 15.01
N HIS A 112 3.20 5.43 14.26
CA HIS A 112 3.95 6.62 14.65
C HIS A 112 3.44 7.21 15.98
N THR A 113 2.12 7.22 16.18
CA THR A 113 1.48 7.74 17.40
C THR A 113 1.72 6.85 18.61
N ALA A 114 1.72 5.52 18.42
CA ALA A 114 1.97 4.55 19.48
C ALA A 114 3.42 4.56 20.00
N ARG A 115 4.41 4.86 19.14
CA ARG A 115 5.84 4.90 19.48
C ARG A 115 6.29 6.22 20.12
N ALA A 116 5.62 6.61 21.20
CA ALA A 116 5.91 7.83 21.96
C ALA A 116 7.38 7.92 22.43
N ASP A 117 8.02 6.78 22.67
CA ASP A 117 9.43 6.68 23.08
C ASP A 117 10.43 7.19 22.04
N ILE A 118 10.09 7.14 20.74
CA ILE A 118 10.91 7.73 19.67
C ILE A 118 10.78 9.25 19.71
N TRP A 119 9.55 9.74 19.83
CA TRP A 119 9.26 11.18 19.88
C TRP A 119 9.80 11.87 21.13
N ALA A 120 9.88 11.15 22.26
CA ALA A 120 10.46 11.65 23.50
C ALA A 120 11.94 12.04 23.40
N ARG A 121 12.63 11.64 22.32
CA ARG A 121 14.02 12.01 22.01
C ARG A 121 14.14 13.33 21.25
N GLY A 122 13.02 13.87 20.79
CA GLY A 122 12.94 15.14 20.09
C GLY A 122 12.19 16.21 20.87
N LYS A 123 11.62 17.17 20.15
CA LYS A 123 10.85 18.27 20.73
C LYS A 123 9.45 17.80 21.18
N PRO A 124 9.03 18.04 22.44
CA PRO A 124 7.73 17.57 22.95
C PRO A 124 6.51 18.01 22.14
N GLU A 125 6.57 19.23 21.58
CA GLU A 125 5.46 19.82 20.81
C GLU A 125 5.12 19.00 19.57
N GLY A 126 6.12 18.37 18.94
CA GLY A 126 5.94 17.55 17.76
C GLY A 126 5.01 16.35 18.01
N TYR A 127 5.16 15.70 19.15
CA TYR A 127 4.32 14.55 19.52
C TYR A 127 2.89 14.97 19.88
N GLU A 128 2.73 16.08 20.61
CA GLU A 128 1.38 16.59 20.94
C GLU A 128 0.60 16.97 19.68
N ARG A 129 1.28 17.55 18.68
CA ARG A 129 0.71 17.84 17.36
C ARG A 129 0.33 16.57 16.60
N LEU A 130 1.19 15.55 16.60
CA LEU A 130 0.90 14.27 15.97
C LEU A 130 -0.34 13.59 16.58
N LYS A 131 -0.46 13.58 17.92
CA LYS A 131 -1.65 13.02 18.59
C LYS A 131 -2.93 13.74 18.21
N LYS A 132 -2.89 15.09 18.14
CA LYS A 132 -4.03 15.89 17.68
C LYS A 132 -4.40 15.54 16.24
N PHE A 133 -3.41 15.36 15.36
CA PHE A 133 -3.66 14.95 13.98
C PHE A 133 -4.21 13.52 13.87
N HIS A 134 -3.69 12.55 14.62
CA HIS A 134 -4.26 11.20 14.70
C HIS A 134 -5.71 11.23 15.16
N ARG A 135 -6.03 12.11 16.11
CA ARG A 135 -7.41 12.33 16.54
C ARG A 135 -8.28 12.93 15.43
N GLU A 136 -7.79 13.96 14.75
CA GLU A 136 -8.50 14.57 13.61
C GLU A 136 -8.81 13.54 12.52
N VAL A 137 -7.86 12.67 12.19
CA VAL A 137 -8.05 11.58 11.22
C VAL A 137 -9.12 10.59 11.68
N ILE A 138 -9.20 10.29 12.97
CA ILE A 138 -10.24 9.39 13.51
C ILE A 138 -11.62 10.04 13.47
N GLU A 139 -11.70 11.30 13.87
CA GLU A 139 -12.97 12.03 13.93
C GLU A 139 -13.55 12.31 12.54
N GLY A 140 -12.67 12.51 11.56
CA GLY A 140 -13.05 12.74 10.17
C GLY A 140 -12.95 11.50 9.27
N ASP A 141 -12.49 10.34 9.77
CA ASP A 141 -12.13 9.15 8.95
C ASP A 141 -11.45 9.54 7.63
N LEU A 142 -10.40 10.35 7.76
CA LEU A 142 -9.75 11.00 6.62
C LEU A 142 -8.99 9.97 5.77
N SER A 143 -9.16 10.05 4.46
CA SER A 143 -8.30 9.36 3.50
C SER A 143 -6.97 10.10 3.38
N MET A 144 -5.90 9.49 3.85
CA MET A 144 -4.55 10.04 3.69
C MET A 144 -3.83 9.38 2.52
N THR A 145 -3.09 10.17 1.75
CA THR A 145 -1.96 9.68 0.96
C THR A 145 -0.64 9.99 1.69
N HIS A 146 0.46 9.44 1.19
CA HIS A 146 1.79 9.81 1.64
C HIS A 146 2.70 10.13 0.47
N THR A 147 3.72 10.93 0.73
CA THR A 147 4.81 11.12 -0.22
C THR A 147 6.14 11.26 0.49
N ILE A 148 6.98 10.24 0.35
CA ILE A 148 8.16 10.07 1.22
C ILE A 148 9.46 10.03 0.42
N VAL A 149 9.41 9.64 -0.86
CA VAL A 149 10.58 9.48 -1.71
C VAL A 149 11.08 10.85 -2.16
N HIS A 150 12.34 11.16 -1.86
CA HIS A 150 13.00 12.40 -2.31
C HIS A 150 13.13 12.44 -3.83
N ALA A 151 13.09 13.64 -4.41
CA ALA A 151 13.22 13.88 -5.85
C ALA A 151 14.68 13.75 -6.31
N ASN A 152 15.22 12.53 -6.17
CA ASN A 152 16.63 12.24 -6.44
C ASN A 152 16.76 11.72 -7.86
N ILE A 153 16.92 12.64 -8.81
CA ILE A 153 16.94 12.35 -10.24
C ILE A 153 18.34 11.91 -10.68
N ASP A 154 19.36 12.72 -10.39
CA ASP A 154 20.72 12.42 -10.79
C ASP A 154 21.34 11.41 -9.83
N LYS A 155 21.47 10.16 -10.29
CA LYS A 155 22.07 9.06 -9.53
C LYS A 155 23.60 9.08 -9.53
N SER A 156 24.24 9.98 -10.28
CA SER A 156 25.70 10.14 -10.28
C SER A 156 26.21 10.95 -9.07
N VAL A 157 25.32 11.70 -8.42
CA VAL A 157 25.59 12.45 -7.18
C VAL A 157 24.78 11.88 -6.01
N GLY A 158 25.12 12.29 -4.79
CA GLY A 158 24.39 11.89 -3.60
C GLY A 158 22.91 12.31 -3.62
N ASP A 159 22.09 11.59 -2.86
CA ASP A 159 20.64 11.81 -2.75
C ASP A 159 20.29 13.25 -2.32
N LEU A 160 21.15 13.90 -1.54
CA LEU A 160 21.02 15.30 -1.10
C LEU A 160 22.24 16.12 -1.54
N ALA A 161 22.67 15.96 -2.79
CA ALA A 161 23.80 16.70 -3.37
C ALA A 161 23.50 17.19 -4.80
N GLY A 162 24.24 18.20 -5.25
CA GLY A 162 24.12 18.73 -6.61
C GLY A 162 22.70 19.22 -6.91
N MET A 163 22.11 18.81 -8.03
CA MET A 163 20.73 19.20 -8.36
C MET A 163 19.67 18.58 -7.43
N ASN A 164 19.98 17.45 -6.77
CA ASN A 164 19.00 16.75 -5.94
C ASN A 164 18.64 17.56 -4.68
N THR A 165 19.53 18.45 -4.20
CA THR A 165 19.23 19.35 -3.06
C THR A 165 18.12 20.33 -3.40
N ASP A 166 18.14 20.90 -4.60
CA ASP A 166 17.18 21.92 -5.02
C ASP A 166 15.83 21.34 -5.43
N LEU A 167 15.83 20.10 -5.92
CA LEU A 167 14.61 19.40 -6.30
C LEU A 167 13.87 18.79 -5.11
N THR A 168 14.57 18.41 -4.05
CA THR A 168 13.96 17.71 -2.92
C THR A 168 13.29 18.69 -1.97
N LEU A 169 12.10 18.32 -1.48
CA LEU A 169 11.37 19.06 -0.46
C LEU A 169 12.24 19.43 0.76
N ARG A 170 12.34 20.72 1.05
CA ARG A 170 13.08 21.29 2.20
C ARG A 170 12.40 22.54 2.74
N VAL A 171 12.82 22.97 3.93
CA VAL A 171 12.44 24.29 4.47
C VAL A 171 13.19 25.39 3.71
N VAL A 172 12.47 26.41 3.26
CA VAL A 172 13.05 27.61 2.60
C VAL A 172 12.77 28.91 3.36
N GLY A 173 11.89 28.87 4.35
CA GLY A 173 11.56 30.04 5.17
C GLY A 173 10.75 29.67 6.40
N ARG A 174 10.62 30.62 7.32
CA ARG A 174 9.82 30.51 8.54
C ARG A 174 9.16 31.86 8.80
N ASN A 175 7.92 31.84 9.28
CA ASN A 175 7.20 33.03 9.70
C ASN A 175 6.45 32.77 11.01
N GLU A 176 5.58 33.69 11.41
CA GLU A 176 4.81 33.57 12.65
C GLU A 176 3.75 32.44 12.63
N ASN A 177 3.33 32.01 11.44
CA ASN A 177 2.27 31.01 11.25
C ASN A 177 2.83 29.59 11.10
N GLY A 178 4.03 29.44 10.52
CA GLY A 178 4.59 28.13 10.20
C GLY A 178 5.92 28.16 9.47
N ILE A 179 6.21 27.02 8.83
CA ILE A 179 7.38 26.86 7.95
C ILE A 179 6.94 26.98 6.50
N ILE A 180 7.81 27.50 5.64
CA ILE A 180 7.61 27.51 4.19
C ILE A 180 8.47 26.40 3.60
N VAL A 181 7.85 25.48 2.89
CA VAL A 181 8.54 24.35 2.25
C VAL A 181 8.49 24.46 0.73
N ARG A 182 9.59 24.07 0.08
CA ARG A 182 9.71 24.04 -1.37
C ARG A 182 10.40 22.78 -1.83
N GLY A 183 9.95 22.23 -2.95
CA GLY A 183 10.58 21.12 -3.65
C GLY A 183 9.56 20.06 -4.06
N GLY A 184 10.06 18.90 -4.47
CA GLY A 184 9.26 17.79 -4.96
C GLY A 184 9.41 16.55 -4.09
N LYS A 185 8.37 15.73 -4.11
CA LYS A 185 8.39 14.35 -3.64
C LYS A 185 7.85 13.44 -4.73
N VAL A 186 8.53 12.32 -4.92
CA VAL A 186 8.17 11.32 -5.92
C VAL A 186 7.08 10.43 -5.35
N LEU A 187 6.04 10.20 -6.15
CA LEU A 187 5.03 9.17 -5.96
C LEU A 187 4.18 9.36 -4.69
N ALA A 188 3.04 10.01 -4.86
CA ALA A 188 1.89 10.00 -3.96
C ALA A 188 0.78 9.17 -4.60
N THR A 189 0.82 7.87 -4.38
CA THR A 189 -0.28 6.98 -4.80
C THR A 189 -1.54 7.31 -4.00
N LEU A 190 -2.70 7.39 -4.68
CA LEU A 190 -3.98 7.95 -4.18
C LEU A 190 -3.97 9.49 -4.02
N GLY A 191 -2.88 10.19 -4.35
CA GLY A 191 -2.70 11.61 -4.05
C GLY A 191 -3.88 12.53 -4.43
N PRO A 192 -4.37 12.49 -5.68
CA PRO A 192 -5.50 13.31 -6.11
C PRO A 192 -6.82 12.98 -5.41
N LEU A 193 -6.93 11.77 -4.85
CA LEU A 193 -8.16 11.18 -4.30
C LEU A 193 -8.15 11.15 -2.76
N ALA A 194 -7.12 11.68 -2.13
CA ALA A 194 -7.00 11.77 -0.67
C ALA A 194 -7.52 13.12 -0.14
N ASP A 195 -7.81 13.18 1.15
CA ASP A 195 -8.08 14.40 1.91
C ASP A 195 -6.75 15.09 2.33
N GLU A 196 -5.76 14.29 2.76
CA GLU A 196 -4.52 14.74 3.42
C GLU A 196 -3.24 14.16 2.78
N LEU A 197 -2.17 14.97 2.77
CA LEU A 197 -0.81 14.59 2.40
C LEU A 197 0.04 14.41 3.66
N TYR A 198 0.23 13.17 4.08
CA TYR A 198 1.12 12.86 5.20
C TYR A 198 2.56 12.67 4.73
N VAL A 199 3.41 13.67 4.98
CA VAL A 199 4.85 13.63 4.66
C VAL A 199 5.59 13.11 5.89
N TYR A 200 6.28 11.98 5.75
CA TYR A 200 7.04 11.37 6.85
C TYR A 200 8.34 10.73 6.37
N SER A 201 9.09 10.15 7.32
CA SER A 201 10.44 9.67 7.05
C SER A 201 10.52 8.45 6.11
N SER A 202 11.46 8.53 5.18
CA SER A 202 11.79 7.46 4.23
C SER A 202 13.16 6.87 4.55
N ALA A 203 14.17 7.13 3.72
CA ALA A 203 15.55 6.78 3.96
C ALA A 203 16.18 7.69 5.04
N PRO A 204 17.15 7.19 5.81
CA PRO A 204 17.89 8.02 6.75
C PRO A 204 18.56 9.22 6.07
N ILE A 205 18.50 10.37 6.73
CA ILE A 205 19.17 11.60 6.33
C ILE A 205 20.50 11.72 7.10
N PRO A 206 21.62 12.02 6.42
CA PRO A 206 22.90 12.22 7.08
C PRO A 206 22.94 13.53 7.87
N SER A 207 23.91 13.63 8.79
CA SER A 207 24.23 14.90 9.47
C SER A 207 24.55 16.00 8.44
N GLY A 208 24.05 17.21 8.68
CA GLY A 208 24.11 18.33 7.73
C GLY A 208 22.94 18.36 6.72
N GLY A 209 22.01 17.41 6.79
CA GLY A 209 20.79 17.33 5.98
C GLY A 209 19.50 17.74 6.72
N GLU A 210 19.61 18.44 7.85
CA GLU A 210 18.49 18.72 8.76
C GLU A 210 17.29 19.40 8.07
N ASP A 211 17.51 20.29 7.10
CA ASP A 211 16.43 21.00 6.39
C ASP A 211 15.53 20.07 5.54
N TYR A 212 15.96 18.83 5.29
CA TYR A 212 15.18 17.80 4.59
C TYR A 212 14.44 16.85 5.55
N ALA A 213 14.74 16.92 6.85
CA ALA A 213 14.18 16.06 7.89
C ALA A 213 12.83 16.58 8.38
N LEU A 214 11.81 16.36 7.56
CA LEU A 214 10.47 16.88 7.75
C LEU A 214 9.45 15.76 7.97
N ILE A 215 8.61 15.93 8.98
CA ILE A 215 7.39 15.14 9.18
C ILE A 215 6.24 16.10 9.48
N PHE A 216 5.23 16.12 8.61
CA PHE A 216 4.05 16.98 8.73
C PHE A 216 2.87 16.40 7.96
N SER A 217 1.66 16.94 8.17
CA SER A 217 0.51 16.65 7.29
C SER A 217 -0.20 17.93 6.89
N ILE A 218 -0.62 18.03 5.63
CA ILE A 218 -1.43 19.15 5.15
C ILE A 218 -2.57 18.65 4.25
N PRO A 219 -3.71 19.36 4.20
CA PRO A 219 -4.76 19.10 3.23
C PRO A 219 -4.22 19.10 1.79
N VAL A 220 -4.75 18.20 0.96
CA VAL A 220 -4.37 18.10 -0.46
C VAL A 220 -4.61 19.41 -1.24
N ASN A 221 -5.59 20.20 -0.81
CA ASN A 221 -5.93 21.49 -1.41
C ASN A 221 -5.12 22.68 -0.87
N THR A 222 -4.10 22.44 -0.05
CA THR A 222 -3.25 23.52 0.49
C THR A 222 -2.60 24.31 -0.65
N LYS A 223 -2.67 25.64 -0.58
CA LYS A 223 -2.11 26.52 -1.60
C LYS A 223 -0.62 26.22 -1.83
N GLY A 224 -0.24 26.11 -3.10
CA GLY A 224 1.14 25.78 -3.52
C GLY A 224 1.40 24.27 -3.67
N VAL A 225 0.51 23.41 -3.20
CA VAL A 225 0.55 21.97 -3.50
C VAL A 225 0.05 21.74 -4.92
N ILE A 226 0.89 21.12 -5.75
CA ILE A 226 0.57 20.78 -7.13
C ILE A 226 0.83 19.29 -7.33
N GLN A 227 -0.16 18.57 -7.86
CA GLN A 227 -0.04 17.14 -8.16
C GLN A 227 -0.05 16.90 -9.67
N ILE A 228 0.95 16.17 -10.15
CA ILE A 228 1.09 15.77 -11.55
C ILE A 228 0.78 14.28 -11.66
N CYS A 229 -0.37 13.93 -12.21
CA CYS A 229 -0.79 12.55 -12.43
C CYS A 229 -0.05 11.93 -13.61
N ARG A 230 0.16 10.61 -13.53
CA ARG A 230 0.47 9.79 -14.70
C ARG A 230 -0.74 9.63 -15.61
N ASP A 231 -0.54 8.96 -16.74
CA ASP A 231 -1.64 8.46 -17.57
C ASP A 231 -2.65 7.68 -16.70
N HIS A 232 -3.93 7.97 -16.90
CA HIS A 232 -4.99 7.27 -16.20
C HIS A 232 -5.27 5.91 -16.86
N TYR A 233 -5.26 4.86 -16.06
CA TYR A 233 -5.53 3.48 -16.49
C TYR A 233 -6.95 3.03 -16.17
N GLY A 234 -7.72 3.88 -15.50
CA GLY A 234 -9.17 3.70 -15.36
C GLY A 234 -9.86 3.63 -16.72
N THR A 235 -10.88 2.78 -16.83
CA THR A 235 -11.65 2.58 -18.07
C THR A 235 -13.13 2.85 -17.85
N GLY A 236 -13.81 3.35 -18.89
CA GLY A 236 -15.28 3.47 -18.89
C GLY A 236 -16.02 2.14 -19.17
N ALA A 237 -15.33 1.01 -19.12
CA ALA A 237 -15.95 -0.30 -19.30
C ALA A 237 -16.84 -0.65 -18.09
N SER A 238 -17.80 -1.55 -18.31
CA SER A 238 -18.65 -2.05 -17.23
C SER A 238 -17.82 -2.78 -16.17
N VAL A 239 -18.29 -2.80 -14.91
CA VAL A 239 -17.66 -3.57 -13.83
C VAL A 239 -17.59 -5.06 -14.17
N GLN A 240 -18.52 -5.59 -14.96
CA GLN A 240 -18.50 -6.99 -15.36
C GLN A 240 -17.38 -7.30 -16.36
N ASP A 241 -17.02 -6.32 -17.21
CA ASP A 241 -15.95 -6.46 -18.20
C ASP A 241 -14.56 -6.11 -17.64
N ALA A 242 -14.48 -5.12 -16.75
CA ALA A 242 -13.24 -4.63 -16.17
C ALA A 242 -13.41 -4.43 -14.65
N PRO A 243 -13.52 -5.52 -13.86
CA PRO A 243 -13.88 -5.44 -12.44
C PRO A 243 -12.93 -4.61 -11.58
N PHE A 244 -11.67 -4.46 -12.03
CA PHE A 244 -10.65 -3.67 -11.38
C PHE A 244 -10.43 -2.34 -12.10
N SER A 245 -10.16 -2.34 -13.42
CA SER A 245 -9.85 -1.09 -14.15
C SER A 245 -11.02 -0.13 -14.28
N SER A 246 -12.27 -0.57 -14.08
CA SER A 246 -13.40 0.36 -13.99
C SER A 246 -13.48 1.13 -12.68
N ARG A 247 -12.73 0.72 -11.62
CA ARG A 247 -12.94 1.24 -10.26
C ARG A 247 -11.69 1.50 -9.42
N PHE A 248 -10.56 0.85 -9.70
CA PHE A 248 -9.45 0.75 -8.74
C PHE A 248 -8.13 1.32 -9.26
N ASP A 249 -8.17 2.28 -10.20
CA ASP A 249 -6.96 2.97 -10.60
C ASP A 249 -6.58 4.06 -9.59
N GLU A 250 -5.63 3.74 -8.70
CA GLU A 250 -5.04 4.71 -7.77
C GLU A 250 -4.01 5.56 -8.52
N GLN A 251 -4.29 6.86 -8.67
CA GLN A 251 -3.35 7.76 -9.34
C GLN A 251 -2.02 7.84 -8.60
N ASP A 252 -0.93 7.76 -9.36
CA ASP A 252 0.45 7.84 -8.88
C ASP A 252 0.99 9.23 -9.24
N ALA A 253 0.87 10.18 -8.29
CA ALA A 253 1.20 11.57 -8.58
C ALA A 253 2.63 11.94 -8.18
N PHE A 254 3.29 12.79 -8.97
CA PHE A 254 4.44 13.55 -8.48
C PHE A 254 3.91 14.81 -7.77
N VAL A 255 4.39 15.08 -6.56
CA VAL A 255 3.91 16.21 -5.76
C VAL A 255 4.96 17.30 -5.72
N ILE A 256 4.58 18.50 -6.13
CA ILE A 256 5.37 19.72 -6.05
C ILE A 256 4.80 20.58 -4.93
N PHE A 257 5.69 21.09 -4.09
CA PHE A 257 5.42 22.09 -3.08
C PHE A 257 6.07 23.39 -3.57
N ASP A 258 5.25 24.31 -4.06
CA ASP A 258 5.67 25.63 -4.52
C ASP A 258 5.38 26.67 -3.43
N ASP A 259 6.38 26.90 -2.56
CA ASP A 259 6.30 27.78 -1.39
C ASP A 259 5.06 27.54 -0.53
N VAL A 260 4.88 26.29 -0.11
CA VAL A 260 3.76 25.88 0.72
C VAL A 260 4.01 26.28 2.17
N GLU A 261 3.11 27.04 2.75
CA GLU A 261 3.10 27.32 4.19
C GLU A 261 2.48 26.11 4.93
N VAL A 262 3.28 25.48 5.79
CA VAL A 262 2.85 24.39 6.67
C VAL A 262 2.68 24.97 8.08
N PRO A 263 1.43 25.05 8.60
CA PRO A 263 1.17 25.61 9.93
C PRO A 263 1.92 24.84 11.02
N TYR A 264 2.37 25.52 12.08
CA TYR A 264 3.16 24.89 13.14
C TYR A 264 2.45 23.71 13.80
N GLU A 265 1.12 23.77 13.98
CA GLU A 265 0.32 22.68 14.52
C GLU A 265 0.33 21.40 13.67
N ARG A 266 0.73 21.52 12.40
CA ARG A 266 0.89 20.41 11.46
C ARG A 266 2.34 19.95 11.30
N VAL A 267 3.32 20.65 11.88
CA VAL A 267 4.73 20.25 11.88
C VAL A 267 5.03 19.36 13.08
N PHE A 268 5.25 18.07 12.80
CA PHE A 268 5.54 17.05 13.81
C PHE A 268 7.05 16.87 14.03
N CYS A 269 7.86 16.99 12.97
CA CYS A 269 9.32 16.97 13.04
C CYS A 269 9.89 17.95 12.02
N GLU A 270 10.85 18.75 12.46
CA GLU A 270 11.62 19.69 11.65
C GLU A 270 13.07 19.69 12.12
N GLY A 271 13.98 19.18 11.29
CA GLY A 271 15.42 19.17 11.57
C GLY A 271 15.88 18.15 12.61
N ASP A 272 14.97 17.37 13.19
CA ASP A 272 15.32 16.35 14.18
C ASP A 272 15.67 15.02 13.51
N LEU A 273 16.97 14.84 13.22
CA LEU A 273 17.47 13.61 12.62
C LEU A 273 17.27 12.38 13.51
N ASN A 274 17.21 12.53 14.84
CA ASN A 274 16.99 11.39 15.72
C ASN A 274 15.56 10.87 15.56
N VAL A 275 14.57 11.75 15.62
CA VAL A 275 13.17 11.36 15.39
C VAL A 275 13.00 10.86 13.95
N TYR A 276 13.44 11.63 12.96
CA TYR A 276 13.25 11.31 11.55
C TYR A 276 13.84 9.95 11.17
N ASN A 277 15.11 9.69 11.51
CA ASN A 277 15.82 8.48 11.09
C ASN A 277 15.36 7.21 11.83
N ASN A 278 14.79 7.35 13.04
CA ASN A 278 14.37 6.20 13.84
C ASN A 278 12.88 5.88 13.74
N LEU A 279 12.02 6.85 13.39
CA LEU A 279 10.57 6.67 13.43
C LEU A 279 10.09 5.49 12.58
N ASN A 280 10.32 5.55 11.27
CA ASN A 280 9.82 4.52 10.35
C ASN A 280 10.54 3.17 10.54
N GLN A 281 11.82 3.18 10.93
CA GLN A 281 12.56 1.95 11.28
C GLN A 281 11.98 1.26 12.52
N GLY A 282 11.52 2.03 13.51
CA GLY A 282 10.88 1.53 14.71
C GLY A 282 9.42 1.13 14.54
N VAL A 283 8.77 1.53 13.44
CA VAL A 283 7.33 1.30 13.23
C VAL A 283 7.06 0.33 12.09
N SER A 284 7.60 0.56 10.90
CA SER A 284 7.20 -0.17 9.69
C SER A 284 7.35 -1.70 9.81
N PRO A 285 8.49 -2.25 10.29
CA PRO A 285 8.70 -3.71 10.29
C PRO A 285 7.69 -4.52 11.09
N GLY A 286 7.19 -3.98 12.21
CA GLY A 286 6.21 -4.64 13.07
C GLY A 286 4.78 -4.19 12.82
N ASN A 287 4.56 -2.95 12.38
CA ASN A 287 3.22 -2.36 12.33
C ASN A 287 2.69 -2.18 10.90
N THR A 288 3.37 -1.39 10.07
CA THR A 288 2.93 -1.12 8.68
C THR A 288 2.93 -2.40 7.84
N LEU A 289 3.93 -3.27 8.02
CA LEU A 289 4.02 -4.51 7.27
C LEU A 289 2.90 -5.51 7.58
N GLN A 290 2.19 -5.39 8.71
CA GLN A 290 1.05 -6.27 9.00
C GLN A 290 -0.06 -6.06 7.96
N GLN A 291 -0.47 -4.80 7.73
CA GLN A 291 -1.48 -4.46 6.72
C GLN A 291 -1.04 -4.95 5.34
N THR A 292 0.24 -4.71 5.01
CA THR A 292 0.77 -5.07 3.71
C THR A 292 0.81 -6.59 3.50
N ALA A 293 1.22 -7.35 4.50
CA ALA A 293 1.29 -8.81 4.44
C ALA A 293 -0.10 -9.43 4.32
N ILE A 294 -1.08 -8.94 5.10
CA ILE A 294 -2.48 -9.38 5.03
C ILE A 294 -3.07 -9.06 3.65
N ARG A 295 -2.82 -7.86 3.12
CA ARG A 295 -3.26 -7.49 1.76
C ARG A 295 -2.67 -8.42 0.70
N ALA A 296 -1.39 -8.72 0.81
CA ALA A 296 -0.70 -9.62 -0.10
C ALA A 296 -1.24 -11.07 0.00
N MET A 297 -1.55 -11.54 1.21
CA MET A 297 -2.20 -12.84 1.44
C MET A 297 -3.55 -12.92 0.71
N VAL A 298 -4.41 -11.91 0.89
CA VAL A 298 -5.72 -11.84 0.21
C VAL A 298 -5.56 -11.83 -1.31
N LYS A 299 -4.58 -11.09 -1.84
CA LYS A 299 -4.27 -11.08 -3.28
C LYS A 299 -3.83 -12.45 -3.80
N LEU A 300 -2.96 -13.15 -3.08
CA LEU A 300 -2.51 -14.49 -3.46
C LEU A 300 -3.64 -15.53 -3.40
N GLU A 301 -4.53 -15.44 -2.41
CA GLU A 301 -5.74 -16.26 -2.31
C GLU A 301 -6.64 -16.06 -3.53
N PHE A 302 -6.93 -14.79 -3.87
CA PHE A 302 -7.72 -14.46 -5.06
C PHE A 302 -7.05 -14.96 -6.35
N ALA A 303 -5.74 -14.78 -6.50
CA ALA A 303 -5.01 -15.21 -7.69
C ALA A 303 -5.01 -16.74 -7.85
N TYR A 304 -4.90 -17.50 -6.76
CA TYR A 304 -5.01 -18.96 -6.78
C TYR A 304 -6.38 -19.43 -7.28
N ASP A 305 -7.46 -18.84 -6.74
CA ASP A 305 -8.83 -19.18 -7.12
C ASP A 305 -9.15 -18.74 -8.56
N LEU A 306 -8.63 -17.59 -8.98
CA LEU A 306 -8.74 -17.12 -10.36
C LEU A 306 -8.03 -18.07 -11.32
N CYS A 307 -6.79 -18.48 -11.04
CA CYS A 307 -6.07 -19.47 -11.84
C CYS A 307 -6.81 -20.81 -11.91
N SER A 308 -7.34 -21.28 -10.78
CA SER A 308 -8.17 -22.49 -10.73
C SER A 308 -9.42 -22.36 -11.60
N SER A 309 -10.02 -21.18 -11.64
CA SER A 309 -11.20 -20.88 -12.47
C SER A 309 -10.84 -20.83 -13.96
N ILE A 310 -9.72 -20.23 -14.34
CA ILE A 310 -9.20 -20.23 -15.71
C ILE A 310 -8.99 -21.67 -16.20
N LEU A 311 -8.39 -22.54 -15.38
CA LEU A 311 -8.13 -23.93 -15.75
C LEU A 311 -9.41 -24.77 -15.85
N LYS A 312 -10.48 -24.43 -15.12
CA LYS A 312 -11.80 -25.06 -15.27
C LYS A 312 -12.44 -24.72 -16.62
N VAL A 313 -12.19 -23.53 -17.19
CA VAL A 313 -12.69 -23.15 -18.53
C VAL A 313 -12.28 -24.17 -19.59
N SER A 314 -11.07 -24.73 -19.50
CA SER A 314 -10.56 -25.72 -20.46
C SER A 314 -10.49 -27.15 -19.91
N ASN A 315 -11.15 -27.43 -18.78
CA ASN A 315 -11.06 -28.72 -18.06
C ASN A 315 -9.62 -29.24 -17.89
N SER A 316 -8.71 -28.32 -17.56
CA SER A 316 -7.26 -28.56 -17.52
C SER A 316 -6.68 -28.62 -16.11
N LEU A 317 -7.54 -28.52 -15.08
CA LEU A 317 -7.12 -28.46 -13.67
C LEU A 317 -6.31 -29.68 -13.22
N ALA A 318 -6.61 -30.87 -13.75
CA ALA A 318 -5.93 -32.11 -13.41
C ALA A 318 -4.63 -32.36 -14.20
N ARG A 319 -4.26 -31.49 -15.14
CA ARG A 319 -3.01 -31.67 -15.88
C ARG A 319 -1.80 -31.42 -14.97
N PRO A 320 -0.72 -32.22 -15.06
CA PRO A 320 0.45 -32.04 -14.21
C PRO A 320 1.09 -30.66 -14.28
N ASP A 321 1.21 -30.08 -15.48
CA ASP A 321 1.78 -28.74 -15.70
C ASP A 321 0.92 -27.63 -15.07
N ALA A 322 -0.40 -27.75 -15.16
CA ALA A 322 -1.33 -26.83 -14.50
C ALA A 322 -1.30 -26.96 -12.97
N ALA A 323 -1.24 -28.20 -12.46
CA ALA A 323 -1.16 -28.48 -11.03
C ALA A 323 0.16 -27.97 -10.42
N GLU A 324 1.28 -28.07 -11.15
CA GLU A 324 2.56 -27.48 -10.74
C GLU A 324 2.46 -25.96 -10.55
N MET A 325 1.91 -25.25 -11.54
CA MET A 325 1.74 -23.79 -11.47
C MET A 325 0.79 -23.35 -10.35
N LEU A 326 -0.30 -24.09 -10.10
CA LEU A 326 -1.18 -23.83 -8.95
C LEU A 326 -0.47 -24.11 -7.62
N GLY A 327 0.32 -25.19 -7.56
CA GLY A 327 1.15 -25.52 -6.39
C GLY A 327 2.17 -24.43 -6.08
N GLU A 328 2.73 -23.81 -7.11
CA GLU A 328 3.64 -22.67 -6.99
C GLU A 328 2.97 -21.46 -6.31
N ILE A 329 1.77 -21.06 -6.76
CA ILE A 329 0.99 -19.97 -6.13
C ILE A 329 0.57 -20.35 -4.70
N HIS A 330 0.13 -21.59 -4.49
CA HIS A 330 -0.24 -22.07 -3.17
C HIS A 330 0.96 -22.00 -2.20
N ALA A 331 2.17 -22.36 -2.64
CA ALA A 331 3.37 -22.25 -1.81
C ALA A 331 3.61 -20.80 -1.36
N TYR A 332 3.46 -19.82 -2.27
CA TYR A 332 3.55 -18.39 -1.93
C TYR A 332 2.50 -17.98 -0.89
N LEU A 333 1.26 -18.40 -1.07
CA LEU A 333 0.16 -18.13 -0.13
C LEU A 333 0.44 -18.72 1.25
N THR A 334 0.85 -19.99 1.30
CA THR A 334 1.15 -20.68 2.56
C THR A 334 2.32 -20.05 3.28
N LEU A 335 3.40 -19.69 2.58
CA LEU A 335 4.54 -19.01 3.18
C LEU A 335 4.16 -17.63 3.72
N THR A 336 3.31 -16.89 2.99
CA THR A 336 2.80 -15.59 3.44
C THR A 336 1.97 -15.73 4.71
N ARG A 337 1.02 -16.68 4.75
CA ARG A 337 0.22 -16.99 5.94
C ARG A 337 1.09 -17.39 7.13
N SER A 338 2.06 -18.28 6.91
CA SER A 338 2.99 -18.72 7.95
C SER A 338 3.82 -17.57 8.51
N ALA A 339 4.29 -16.65 7.67
CA ALA A 339 5.04 -15.48 8.12
C ALA A 339 4.17 -14.54 8.98
N ILE A 340 2.90 -14.33 8.61
CA ILE A 340 1.95 -13.54 9.41
C ILE A 340 1.70 -14.19 10.77
N VAL A 341 1.35 -15.47 10.79
CA VAL A 341 1.09 -16.23 12.03
C VAL A 341 2.31 -16.22 12.94
N ALA A 342 3.50 -16.49 12.40
CA ALA A 342 4.74 -16.48 13.19
C ALA A 342 5.03 -15.08 13.77
N ALA A 343 4.88 -14.03 12.97
CA ALA A 343 5.13 -12.67 13.42
C ALA A 343 4.14 -12.22 14.51
N GLU A 344 2.85 -12.51 14.35
CA GLU A 344 1.82 -12.18 15.33
C GLU A 344 1.98 -12.99 16.63
N ALA A 345 2.34 -14.27 16.54
CA ALA A 345 2.64 -15.10 17.71
C ALA A 345 3.87 -14.62 18.49
N ARG A 346 4.82 -13.97 17.81
CA ARG A 346 6.03 -13.38 18.41
C ARG A 346 5.89 -11.88 18.68
N ALA A 347 4.67 -11.35 18.63
CA ALA A 347 4.41 -9.95 18.94
C ALA A 347 4.86 -9.61 20.37
N HIS A 348 5.36 -8.41 20.55
CA HIS A 348 5.89 -7.92 21.81
C HIS A 348 5.74 -6.40 21.89
N ASP A 349 6.07 -5.80 23.04
CA ASP A 349 6.15 -4.35 23.18
C ASP A 349 7.39 -3.81 22.45
N TRP A 350 7.17 -2.97 21.44
CA TRP A 350 8.23 -2.31 20.66
C TRP A 350 8.74 -1.01 21.31
N GLY A 351 8.11 -0.57 22.40
CA GLY A 351 8.39 0.67 23.11
C GLY A 351 7.09 1.41 23.44
N ALA A 352 7.03 2.00 24.65
CA ALA A 352 5.89 2.80 25.13
C ALA A 352 4.52 2.07 25.12
N GLY A 353 4.51 0.73 25.22
CA GLY A 353 3.28 -0.05 25.17
C GLY A 353 2.74 -0.29 23.76
N ALA A 354 3.51 0.05 22.72
CA ALA A 354 3.18 -0.23 21.33
C ALA A 354 3.40 -1.72 21.03
N PHE A 355 2.32 -2.51 21.04
CA PHE A 355 2.40 -3.95 20.88
C PHE A 355 2.25 -4.34 19.42
N PHE A 356 3.34 -4.70 18.75
CA PHE A 356 3.34 -5.01 17.32
C PHE A 356 3.85 -6.43 17.02
N PRO A 357 3.43 -7.02 15.89
CA PRO A 357 4.06 -8.23 15.34
C PRO A 357 5.59 -8.17 15.33
N HIS A 358 6.22 -9.32 15.44
CA HIS A 358 7.67 -9.43 15.27
C HIS A 358 8.08 -9.02 13.85
N ARG A 359 9.32 -8.54 13.72
CA ARG A 359 9.85 -8.04 12.44
C ARG A 359 10.00 -9.10 11.34
N ASP A 360 9.63 -10.36 11.59
CA ASP A 360 9.70 -11.45 10.60
C ASP A 360 8.92 -11.14 9.34
N LEU A 361 7.85 -10.33 9.46
CA LEU A 361 7.10 -9.83 8.31
C LEU A 361 8.01 -9.15 7.28
N SER A 362 9.17 -8.63 7.70
CA SER A 362 10.17 -8.03 6.81
C SER A 362 10.68 -9.00 5.74
N VAL A 363 10.69 -10.31 6.00
CA VAL A 363 11.12 -11.33 5.04
C VAL A 363 10.28 -11.27 3.76
N LEU A 364 9.01 -10.90 3.88
CA LEU A 364 8.10 -10.79 2.74
C LEU A 364 8.58 -9.73 1.75
N ARG A 365 9.25 -8.66 2.20
CA ARG A 365 9.85 -7.65 1.31
C ARG A 365 10.97 -8.23 0.43
N CYS A 366 11.64 -9.28 0.89
CA CYS A 366 12.75 -9.91 0.18
C CYS A 366 12.29 -10.89 -0.92
N VAL A 367 11.05 -11.39 -0.82
CA VAL A 367 10.56 -12.50 -1.67
C VAL A 367 9.28 -12.17 -2.44
N MET A 368 8.32 -11.47 -1.81
CA MET A 368 7.01 -11.16 -2.38
C MET A 368 7.07 -10.44 -3.74
N PRO A 369 7.98 -9.46 -3.97
CA PRO A 369 8.10 -8.82 -5.29
C PRO A 369 8.24 -9.82 -6.43
N GLY A 370 9.10 -10.83 -6.26
CA GLY A 370 9.33 -11.87 -7.27
C GLY A 370 8.12 -12.79 -7.42
N TRP A 371 7.45 -13.14 -6.31
CA TRP A 371 6.27 -13.98 -6.32
C TRP A 371 5.10 -13.31 -7.05
N MET A 372 4.82 -12.03 -6.80
CA MET A 372 3.73 -11.30 -7.45
C MET A 372 3.92 -11.19 -8.97
N THR A 373 5.13 -10.87 -9.44
CA THR A 373 5.44 -10.88 -10.89
C THR A 373 5.24 -12.28 -11.47
N ARG A 374 5.66 -13.32 -10.74
CA ARG A 374 5.53 -14.71 -11.17
C ARG A 374 4.08 -15.17 -11.23
N VAL A 375 3.22 -14.76 -10.30
CA VAL A 375 1.77 -15.03 -10.36
C VAL A 375 1.16 -14.46 -11.65
N ASN A 376 1.50 -13.23 -12.03
CA ASN A 376 1.01 -12.66 -13.28
C ASN A 376 1.53 -13.40 -14.52
N GLN A 377 2.77 -13.92 -14.48
CA GLN A 377 3.27 -14.79 -15.54
C GLN A 377 2.49 -16.10 -15.63
N ILE A 378 2.14 -16.71 -14.50
CA ILE A 378 1.33 -17.92 -14.44
C ILE A 378 -0.06 -17.67 -15.02
N ILE A 379 -0.75 -16.59 -14.61
CA ILE A 379 -2.07 -16.20 -15.14
C ILE A 379 -2.00 -16.07 -16.67
N ARG A 380 -0.98 -15.38 -17.19
CA ARG A 380 -0.76 -15.22 -18.65
C ARG A 380 -0.49 -16.55 -19.34
N ALA A 381 0.29 -17.44 -18.72
CA ALA A 381 0.62 -18.75 -19.28
C ALA A 381 -0.61 -19.67 -19.38
N ILE A 382 -1.38 -19.80 -18.30
CA ILE A 382 -2.56 -20.69 -18.28
C ILE A 382 -3.74 -20.11 -19.06
N GLY A 383 -3.90 -18.79 -19.09
CA GLY A 383 -4.94 -18.12 -19.87
C GLY A 383 -4.62 -18.08 -21.36
N SER A 384 -3.35 -17.89 -21.72
CA SER A 384 -2.85 -17.83 -23.10
C SER A 384 -3.71 -16.88 -23.97
N HIS A 385 -3.93 -17.23 -25.23
CA HIS A 385 -4.75 -16.45 -26.17
C HIS A 385 -6.21 -16.28 -25.70
N ASN A 386 -6.74 -17.09 -24.78
CA ASN A 386 -8.11 -16.92 -24.29
C ASN A 386 -8.29 -15.61 -23.52
N LEU A 387 -7.23 -15.06 -22.93
CA LEU A 387 -7.27 -13.75 -22.28
C LEU A 387 -7.58 -12.62 -23.28
N LEU A 388 -7.20 -12.79 -24.54
CA LEU A 388 -7.41 -11.82 -25.61
C LEU A 388 -8.64 -12.15 -26.46
N CYS A 389 -8.87 -13.43 -26.74
CA CYS A 389 -10.02 -13.95 -27.49
C CYS A 389 -11.26 -14.09 -26.59
N THR A 390 -11.64 -12.98 -25.94
CA THR A 390 -12.81 -12.91 -25.06
C THR A 390 -13.63 -11.66 -25.38
N PRO A 391 -14.89 -11.80 -25.83
CA PRO A 391 -15.76 -10.67 -26.14
C PRO A 391 -16.22 -9.96 -24.86
N SER A 392 -16.75 -8.75 -25.01
CA SER A 392 -17.46 -8.08 -23.93
C SER A 392 -18.75 -8.83 -23.56
N LEU A 393 -19.14 -8.77 -22.30
CA LEU A 393 -20.34 -9.46 -21.82
C LEU A 393 -21.62 -8.92 -22.48
N ALA A 394 -21.67 -7.62 -22.78
CA ALA A 394 -22.82 -7.02 -23.47
C ALA A 394 -23.04 -7.58 -24.89
N LEU A 395 -22.02 -8.13 -25.55
CA LEU A 395 -22.15 -8.65 -26.91
C LEU A 395 -22.99 -9.94 -26.97
N PHE A 396 -23.12 -10.65 -25.85
CA PHE A 396 -24.01 -11.82 -25.75
C PHE A 396 -25.50 -11.45 -25.84
N GLU A 397 -25.86 -10.20 -25.52
CA GLU A 397 -27.23 -9.69 -25.63
C GLU A 397 -27.57 -9.19 -27.05
N ASN A 398 -26.59 -9.20 -27.96
CA ASN A 398 -26.82 -8.79 -29.33
C ASN A 398 -27.65 -9.86 -30.09
N PRO A 399 -28.80 -9.50 -30.70
CA PRO A 399 -29.71 -10.47 -31.32
C PRO A 399 -29.15 -11.14 -32.58
N GLU A 400 -28.13 -10.56 -33.23
CA GLU A 400 -27.52 -11.10 -34.45
C GLU A 400 -26.41 -12.12 -34.14
N ILE A 401 -25.56 -11.84 -33.14
CA ILE A 401 -24.35 -12.63 -32.88
C ILE A 401 -24.35 -13.35 -31.53
N GLY A 402 -25.24 -13.00 -30.59
CA GLY A 402 -25.22 -13.54 -29.23
C GLY A 402 -25.27 -15.07 -29.19
N ASP A 403 -26.21 -15.68 -29.90
CA ASP A 403 -26.34 -17.14 -29.98
C ASP A 403 -25.16 -17.80 -30.69
N VAL A 404 -24.56 -17.10 -31.65
CA VAL A 404 -23.33 -17.53 -32.32
C VAL A 404 -22.17 -17.57 -31.32
N LEU A 405 -21.99 -16.53 -30.49
CA LEU A 405 -20.96 -16.52 -29.46
C LEU A 405 -21.17 -17.63 -28.44
N ARG A 406 -22.42 -17.87 -27.99
CA ARG A 406 -22.74 -18.97 -27.06
C ARG A 406 -22.37 -20.34 -27.63
N LYS A 407 -22.50 -20.52 -28.94
CA LYS A 407 -22.10 -21.75 -29.64
C LYS A 407 -20.58 -21.91 -29.73
N TYR A 408 -19.85 -20.84 -30.06
CA TYR A 408 -18.41 -20.94 -30.40
C TYR A 408 -17.45 -20.67 -29.24
N LEU A 409 -17.91 -20.03 -28.16
CA LEU A 409 -17.08 -19.65 -27.02
C LEU A 409 -17.55 -20.23 -25.66
N PRO A 410 -18.13 -21.44 -25.55
CA PRO A 410 -18.42 -22.00 -24.23
C PRO A 410 -17.14 -22.37 -23.48
N GLY A 411 -17.26 -22.54 -22.17
CA GLY A 411 -16.25 -23.28 -21.39
C GLY A 411 -16.52 -24.78 -21.44
N ALA A 412 -15.55 -25.56 -20.96
CA ALA A 412 -15.70 -27.00 -20.80
C ALA A 412 -16.73 -27.36 -19.71
N ALA A 413 -17.14 -28.64 -19.70
CA ALA A 413 -18.04 -29.20 -18.68
C ALA A 413 -19.36 -28.43 -18.48
N GLY A 414 -19.91 -27.86 -19.55
CA GLY A 414 -21.20 -27.16 -19.51
C GLY A 414 -21.14 -25.71 -19.03
N MET A 415 -19.95 -25.15 -18.83
CA MET A 415 -19.78 -23.73 -18.50
C MET A 415 -20.23 -22.84 -19.67
N SER A 416 -21.07 -21.84 -19.39
CA SER A 416 -21.59 -20.94 -20.41
C SER A 416 -20.50 -20.03 -21.00
N ALA A 417 -20.76 -19.47 -22.17
CA ALA A 417 -19.81 -18.56 -22.82
C ALA A 417 -19.62 -17.26 -22.03
N GLU A 418 -20.67 -16.76 -21.38
CA GLU A 418 -20.65 -15.61 -20.48
C GLU A 418 -19.82 -15.88 -19.23
N GLN A 419 -19.97 -17.08 -18.63
CA GLN A 419 -19.16 -17.48 -17.48
C GLN A 419 -17.67 -17.56 -17.85
N ARG A 420 -17.35 -18.20 -18.98
CA ARG A 420 -15.99 -18.20 -19.53
C ARG A 420 -15.48 -16.78 -19.73
N ALA A 421 -16.28 -15.91 -20.35
CA ALA A 421 -15.89 -14.54 -20.63
C ALA A 421 -15.59 -13.77 -19.33
N SER A 422 -16.49 -13.82 -18.35
CA SER A 422 -16.31 -13.18 -17.04
C SER A 422 -14.99 -13.57 -16.36
N ILE A 423 -14.65 -14.86 -16.34
CA ILE A 423 -13.39 -15.36 -15.77
C ILE A 423 -12.18 -14.82 -16.55
N MET A 424 -12.17 -14.95 -17.87
CA MET A 424 -11.03 -14.55 -18.71
C MET A 424 -10.82 -13.03 -18.71
N ARG A 425 -11.92 -12.26 -18.68
CA ARG A 425 -11.88 -10.80 -18.56
C ARG A 425 -11.33 -10.35 -17.21
N THR A 426 -11.79 -10.97 -16.12
CA THR A 426 -11.25 -10.72 -14.77
C THR A 426 -9.75 -11.03 -14.71
N ALA A 427 -9.33 -12.15 -15.31
CA ALA A 427 -7.92 -12.54 -15.35
C ALA A 427 -7.04 -11.57 -16.14
N TRP A 428 -7.51 -11.13 -17.31
CA TRP A 428 -6.81 -10.12 -18.09
C TRP A 428 -6.73 -8.78 -17.35
N ASP A 429 -7.82 -8.37 -16.70
CA ASP A 429 -7.86 -7.12 -15.96
C ASP A 429 -6.97 -7.14 -14.71
N PHE A 430 -6.75 -8.32 -14.12
CA PHE A 430 -5.86 -8.51 -12.97
C PHE A 430 -4.37 -8.45 -13.35
N ALA A 431 -3.98 -9.06 -14.47
CA ALA A 431 -2.56 -9.33 -14.77
C ALA A 431 -2.02 -8.68 -16.06
N GLY A 432 -2.88 -8.30 -17.00
CA GLY A 432 -2.47 -7.94 -18.37
C GLY A 432 -2.93 -6.57 -18.85
N SER A 433 -3.94 -5.97 -18.22
CA SER A 433 -4.38 -4.60 -18.52
C SER A 433 -3.31 -3.56 -18.14
N ALA A 434 -3.53 -2.30 -18.52
CA ALA A 434 -2.68 -1.19 -18.07
C ALA A 434 -2.66 -1.09 -16.53
N LEU A 435 -3.82 -1.25 -15.88
CA LEU A 435 -3.91 -1.30 -14.42
C LEU A 435 -3.17 -2.53 -13.84
N GLY A 436 -3.38 -3.73 -14.41
CA GLY A 436 -2.71 -4.94 -13.95
C GLY A 436 -1.18 -4.83 -14.05
N SER A 437 -0.69 -4.24 -15.14
CA SER A 437 0.75 -3.98 -15.35
C SER A 437 1.29 -2.93 -14.37
N ARG A 438 0.53 -1.86 -14.10
CA ARG A 438 0.86 -0.88 -13.05
C ARG A 438 0.93 -1.54 -11.67
N ILE A 439 0.00 -2.45 -11.36
CA ILE A 439 -0.02 -3.17 -10.09
C ILE A 439 1.18 -4.11 -9.96
N GLU A 440 1.60 -4.77 -11.05
CA GLU A 440 2.84 -5.55 -11.06
C GLU A 440 4.05 -4.67 -10.69
N LEU A 441 4.19 -3.50 -11.33
CA LEU A 441 5.27 -2.55 -11.01
C LEU A 441 5.17 -2.04 -9.57
N TYR A 442 3.96 -1.76 -9.09
CA TYR A 442 3.70 -1.39 -7.71
C TYR A 442 4.22 -2.46 -6.76
N GLU A 443 3.83 -3.73 -6.91
CA GLU A 443 4.27 -4.83 -6.02
C GLU A 443 5.79 -5.03 -6.03
N MET A 444 6.46 -4.68 -7.13
CA MET A 444 7.92 -4.77 -7.24
C MET A 444 8.66 -3.74 -6.37
N PHE A 445 8.07 -2.56 -6.12
CA PHE A 445 8.83 -1.41 -5.60
C PHE A 445 8.17 -0.64 -4.45
N TYR A 446 6.89 -0.84 -4.14
CA TYR A 446 6.13 0.00 -3.20
C TYR A 446 6.68 0.07 -1.77
N LEU A 447 7.49 -0.90 -1.33
CA LEU A 447 8.18 -0.87 -0.03
C LEU A 447 9.69 -0.63 -0.13
N THR A 448 10.27 -0.77 -1.32
CA THR A 448 11.70 -0.68 -1.72
C THR A 448 11.98 -1.70 -2.82
N SER A 449 13.13 -1.63 -3.48
CA SER A 449 13.56 -2.69 -4.40
C SER A 449 13.91 -3.98 -3.64
N GLN A 450 13.65 -5.13 -4.26
CA GLN A 450 13.96 -6.44 -3.67
C GLN A 450 15.44 -6.57 -3.26
N GLY A 451 16.37 -6.02 -4.06
CA GLY A 451 17.79 -6.02 -3.74
C GLY A 451 18.10 -5.24 -2.46
N ARG A 452 17.53 -4.05 -2.30
CA ARG A 452 17.69 -3.25 -1.07
C ARG A 452 17.06 -3.92 0.15
N ALA A 453 15.91 -4.59 -0.02
CA ALA A 453 15.29 -5.36 1.05
C ALA A 453 16.22 -6.47 1.56
N ARG A 454 16.79 -7.27 0.64
CA ARG A 454 17.73 -8.35 0.98
C ARG A 454 19.01 -7.84 1.63
N ILE A 455 19.56 -6.72 1.15
CA ILE A 455 20.73 -6.07 1.78
C ILE A 455 20.38 -5.65 3.21
N GLY A 456 19.27 -4.96 3.41
CA GLY A 456 18.84 -4.52 4.74
C GLY A 456 18.65 -5.68 5.72
N ASP A 457 17.97 -6.74 5.27
CA ASP A 457 17.75 -7.95 6.07
C ASP A 457 19.06 -8.67 6.42
N HIS A 458 19.99 -8.76 5.47
CA HIS A 458 21.34 -9.29 5.71
C HIS A 458 22.10 -8.48 6.75
N MET A 459 22.11 -7.14 6.65
CA MET A 459 22.80 -6.28 7.61
C MET A 459 22.24 -6.44 9.02
N VAL A 460 20.93 -6.60 9.13
CA VAL A 460 20.24 -6.86 10.38
C VAL A 460 20.63 -8.23 10.95
N ALA A 461 20.66 -9.28 10.13
CA ALA A 461 21.10 -10.61 10.55
C ALA A 461 22.56 -10.64 11.03
N GLN A 462 23.46 -9.91 10.35
CA GLN A 462 24.85 -9.77 10.79
C GLN A 462 24.98 -9.02 12.11
N ARG A 463 24.24 -7.91 12.29
CA ARG A 463 24.25 -7.14 13.53
C ARG A 463 23.77 -7.95 14.72
N ASP A 464 22.71 -8.74 14.55
CA ASP A 464 22.12 -9.49 15.64
C ASP A 464 22.95 -10.73 16.00
N GLY A 465 23.70 -11.29 15.02
CA GLY A 465 24.71 -12.31 15.27
C GLY A 465 24.16 -13.60 15.91
N GLU A 466 22.90 -13.93 15.63
CA GLU A 466 22.15 -14.95 16.37
C GLU A 466 22.71 -16.38 16.24
N TRP A 467 23.52 -16.65 15.20
CA TRP A 467 23.99 -18.00 14.89
C TRP A 467 25.51 -18.13 14.99
N GLY A 468 25.98 -19.21 15.63
CA GLY A 468 27.40 -19.57 15.77
C GLY A 468 27.73 -20.99 15.31
N GLN A 469 26.80 -21.66 14.61
CA GLN A 469 26.85 -23.10 14.39
C GLN A 469 28.10 -23.57 13.65
N VAL A 470 28.59 -22.80 12.66
CA VAL A 470 29.82 -23.15 11.93
C VAL A 470 31.02 -23.15 12.88
N ARG A 471 31.17 -22.10 13.70
CA ARG A 471 32.24 -22.01 14.70
C ARG A 471 32.13 -23.11 15.75
N GLU A 472 30.93 -23.38 16.25
CA GLU A 472 30.70 -24.46 17.21
C GLU A 472 31.05 -25.82 16.63
N PHE A 473 30.64 -26.08 15.38
CA PHE A 473 30.94 -27.31 14.68
C PHE A 473 32.44 -27.49 14.46
N LEU A 474 33.13 -26.47 13.93
CA LEU A 474 34.58 -26.52 13.69
C LEU A 474 35.37 -26.71 14.99
N ALA A 475 34.95 -26.06 16.09
CA ALA A 475 35.56 -26.27 17.39
C ALA A 475 35.39 -27.72 17.88
N LYS A 476 34.18 -28.29 17.79
CA LYS A 476 33.92 -29.69 18.14
C LYS A 476 34.67 -30.68 17.25
N SER A 477 34.86 -30.35 15.98
CA SER A 477 35.56 -31.19 15.01
C SER A 477 37.09 -31.06 15.08
N GLY A 478 37.65 -30.20 15.94
CA GLY A 478 39.09 -29.94 15.99
C GLY A 478 39.64 -29.26 14.73
N ALA A 479 38.76 -28.65 13.92
CA ALA A 479 39.07 -28.04 12.63
C ALA A 479 39.00 -26.50 12.67
N MET A 480 39.12 -25.91 13.87
CA MET A 480 38.96 -24.46 14.06
C MET A 480 40.12 -23.68 13.41
N PRO A 481 39.88 -22.89 12.36
CA PRO A 481 40.93 -22.09 11.73
C PRO A 481 41.28 -20.86 12.58
N ASN A 482 42.53 -20.42 12.48
CA ASN A 482 43.00 -19.19 13.10
C ASN A 482 42.68 -17.98 12.20
N VAL A 483 41.42 -17.54 12.22
CA VAL A 483 40.92 -16.35 11.51
C VAL A 483 40.14 -15.46 12.47
N ASP A 484 39.95 -14.20 12.10
CA ASP A 484 39.01 -13.33 12.80
C ASP A 484 37.58 -13.76 12.47
N TRP A 485 36.79 -14.01 13.50
CA TRP A 485 35.41 -14.51 13.43
C TRP A 485 34.39 -13.41 13.77
N LYS A 486 34.86 -12.17 13.97
CA LYS A 486 34.03 -11.02 14.26
C LYS A 486 33.30 -10.48 13.04
#